data_AF-A0A4R2LFU7-F1
#
_entry.id   AF-A0A4R2LFU7-F1
#
_cell.length_a   1.000
_cell.length_b   1.000
_cell.length_c   1.000
_cell.angle_alpha   90.00
_cell.angle_beta   90.00
_cell.angle_gamma   90.00
#
_symmetry.space_group_name_H-M   'P 1'
#
loop_
_entity.id
_entity.type
_entity.pdbx_description
1 polymer ?
#
loop_
_entity_poly.entity_id
_entity_poly.type
_entity_poly.pdbx_seq_one_letter_code
_entity_poly.pdbx_strand_id
1 'polypeptide(L)'
;MGINVKIHNVKNIDDFEFEIPTEKGLYALTGENGSGKSTVISCAAASFYVPSFYDYFGNPREGAYINFSFDGKNRSVKEVNGKWKAPSKRSFLGITGFYEGSIVFGNRFKDIDYSLLGKLALIDKNQLEEASDFVKKVLVIFFMTMKSIIKIYMC
;
A
#
# COMPACT_ATOMS: atom_id res chain seq x y z
N MET A 1 -1.06 8.87 20.01
CA MET A 1 -2.41 8.27 19.74
C MET A 1 -2.35 7.61 18.35
N GLY A 2 -3.14 6.58 18.05
CA GLY A 2 -3.00 5.85 16.79
C GLY A 2 -4.31 5.26 16.28
N ILE A 3 -4.28 4.82 15.02
CA ILE A 3 -5.41 4.15 14.37
C ILE A 3 -5.25 2.65 14.64
N ASN A 4 -6.15 2.08 15.45
CA ASN A 4 -6.17 0.63 15.68
C ASN A 4 -6.78 -0.07 14.47
N VAL A 5 -6.11 -1.12 14.00
CA VAL A 5 -6.51 -1.93 12.86
C VAL A 5 -6.54 -3.39 13.26
N LYS A 6 -7.68 -4.04 13.04
CA LYS A 6 -7.86 -5.49 13.22
C LYS A 6 -8.16 -6.13 11.87
N ILE A 7 -7.36 -7.11 11.50
CA ILE A 7 -7.46 -7.89 10.27
C ILE A 7 -7.89 -9.30 10.64
N HIS A 8 -8.86 -9.84 9.91
CA HIS A 8 -9.24 -11.25 9.99
C HIS A 8 -9.46 -11.82 8.59
N ASN A 9 -8.82 -12.95 8.27
CA ASN A 9 -8.93 -13.69 7.02
C ASN A 9 -8.74 -12.84 5.75
N VAL A 10 -7.75 -11.93 5.73
CA VAL A 10 -7.43 -11.09 4.57
C VAL A 10 -6.13 -11.55 3.92
N LYS A 11 -6.20 -11.96 2.66
CA LYS A 11 -5.08 -12.61 1.95
C LYS A 11 -4.49 -13.76 2.79
N ASN A 12 -3.21 -13.67 3.11
CA ASN A 12 -2.43 -14.63 3.88
C ASN A 12 -2.38 -14.32 5.39
N ILE A 13 -3.18 -13.36 5.87
CA ILE A 13 -3.28 -13.02 7.29
C ILE A 13 -4.58 -13.62 7.83
N ASP A 14 -4.46 -14.53 8.79
CA ASP A 14 -5.61 -15.11 9.49
C ASP A 14 -6.13 -14.16 10.56
N ASP A 15 -5.27 -13.72 11.48
CA ASP A 15 -5.60 -12.72 12.50
C ASP A 15 -4.39 -11.83 12.77
N PHE A 16 -4.60 -10.52 12.74
CA PHE A 16 -3.55 -9.56 13.07
C PHE A 16 -4.14 -8.24 13.57
N GLU A 17 -3.62 -7.74 14.69
CA GLU A 17 -3.98 -6.44 15.25
C GLU A 17 -2.74 -5.58 15.39
N PHE A 18 -2.83 -4.33 14.93
CA PHE A 18 -1.75 -3.36 15.02
C PHE A 18 -2.30 -1.94 15.10
N GLU A 19 -1.44 -1.01 15.50
CA GLU A 19 -1.75 0.40 15.59
C GLU A 19 -0.88 1.19 14.60
N ILE A 20 -1.51 2.07 13.81
CA ILE A 20 -0.81 3.02 12.96
C ILE A 20 -0.57 4.29 13.78
N PRO A 21 0.69 4.66 14.06
CA PRO A 21 1.00 5.86 14.83
C PRO A 21 0.47 7.12 14.12
N THR A 22 -0.18 8.04 14.85
CA THR A 22 -0.56 9.34 14.28
C THR A 22 0.49 10.45 14.48
N GLU A 23 1.58 10.12 15.17
CA GLU A 23 2.64 11.06 15.50
C GLU A 23 3.67 11.14 14.37
N LYS A 24 4.14 12.36 14.08
CA LYS A 24 5.16 12.62 13.06
C LYS A 24 6.41 11.81 13.36
N GLY A 25 6.81 10.94 12.43
CA GLY A 25 7.95 10.05 12.62
C GLY A 25 8.25 9.22 11.38
N LEU A 26 9.40 8.56 11.40
CA LEU A 26 9.78 7.56 10.40
C LEU A 26 9.57 6.17 11.00
N TYR A 27 8.63 5.42 10.42
CA TYR A 27 8.30 4.07 10.86
C TYR A 27 8.67 3.07 9.77
N ALA A 28 9.24 1.94 10.17
CA ALA A 28 9.65 0.88 9.25
C ALA A 28 8.87 -0.40 9.52
N LEU A 29 8.28 -0.98 8.47
CA LEU A 29 7.68 -2.31 8.50
C LEU A 29 8.66 -3.29 7.84
N THR A 30 9.24 -4.17 8.65
CA THR A 30 10.22 -5.16 8.21
C THR A 30 9.71 -6.59 8.41
N GLY A 31 10.33 -7.56 7.74
CA GLY A 31 9.92 -8.96 7.80
C GLY A 31 10.25 -9.69 6.52
N GLU A 32 10.11 -11.01 6.54
CA GLU A 32 10.40 -11.87 5.39
C GLU A 32 9.41 -11.69 4.23
N ASN A 33 9.80 -12.09 3.02
CA ASN A 33 8.90 -12.06 1.87
C ASN A 33 7.68 -12.96 2.13
N GLY A 34 6.50 -12.49 1.73
CA GLY A 34 5.26 -13.20 2.02
C GLY A 34 4.74 -13.06 3.45
N SER A 35 5.40 -12.31 4.35
CA SER A 35 4.92 -12.13 5.74
C SER A 35 3.69 -11.21 5.89
N GLY A 36 3.04 -10.80 4.79
CA GLY A 36 1.87 -9.93 4.84
C GLY A 36 2.14 -8.42 4.91
N LYS A 37 3.41 -7.98 4.80
CA LYS A 37 3.77 -6.53 4.85
C LYS A 37 2.93 -5.66 3.93
N SER A 38 2.79 -6.05 2.66
CA SER A 38 1.99 -5.30 1.69
C SER A 38 0.51 -5.25 2.08
N THR A 39 -0.02 -6.29 2.73
CA THR A 39 -1.40 -6.31 3.24
C THR A 39 -1.59 -5.32 4.39
N VAL A 40 -0.64 -5.26 5.34
CA VAL A 40 -0.65 -4.27 6.43
C VAL A 40 -0.62 -2.85 5.86
N ILE A 41 0.20 -2.62 4.83
CA ILE A 41 0.27 -1.32 4.15
C ILE A 41 -1.03 -1.01 3.40
N SER A 42 -1.67 -1.99 2.75
CA SER A 42 -3.01 -1.85 2.16
C SER A 42 -4.04 -1.42 3.19
N CYS A 43 -4.01 -2.02 4.38
CA CYS A 43 -4.89 -1.65 5.48
C CYS A 43 -4.64 -0.21 5.94
N ALA A 44 -3.37 0.20 6.06
CA ALA A 44 -3.04 1.58 6.36
C ALA A 44 -3.60 2.54 5.31
N ALA A 45 -3.47 2.25 4.01
CA ALA A 45 -4.10 3.07 2.97
C ALA A 45 -5.63 3.17 3.13
N ALA A 46 -6.27 2.03 3.43
CA ALA A 46 -7.73 1.92 3.60
C ALA A 46 -8.28 2.60 4.88
N SER A 47 -7.42 2.96 5.85
CA SER A 47 -7.85 3.81 6.96
C SER A 47 -8.08 5.25 6.50
N PHE A 48 -7.23 5.79 5.63
CA PHE A 48 -7.32 7.18 5.15
C PHE A 48 -8.44 7.39 4.11
N TYR A 49 -8.63 6.45 3.18
CA TYR A 49 -9.66 6.55 2.12
C TYR A 49 -10.27 5.18 1.80
N VAL A 50 -11.28 5.16 0.92
CA VAL A 50 -11.95 3.92 0.47
C VAL A 50 -11.39 3.54 -0.91
N PRO A 51 -10.39 2.63 -0.99
CA PRO A 51 -9.85 2.17 -2.27
C PRO A 51 -10.80 1.18 -2.98
N SER A 52 -10.44 0.77 -4.20
CA SER A 52 -10.92 -0.51 -4.75
C SER A 52 -10.40 -1.65 -3.87
N PHE A 53 -11.28 -2.25 -3.06
CA PHE A 53 -10.90 -3.34 -2.16
C PHE A 53 -10.37 -4.56 -2.92
N TYR A 54 -10.85 -4.81 -4.13
CA TYR A 54 -10.36 -5.90 -4.99
C TYR A 54 -8.92 -5.68 -5.42
N ASP A 55 -8.53 -4.45 -5.75
CA ASP A 55 -7.15 -4.14 -6.15
C ASP A 55 -6.16 -4.35 -4.99
N TYR A 56 -6.59 -4.01 -3.77
CA TYR A 56 -5.72 -4.01 -2.59
C TYR A 56 -5.69 -5.36 -1.88
N PHE A 57 -6.84 -6.03 -1.80
CA PHE A 57 -7.04 -7.23 -1.00
C PHE A 57 -7.39 -8.48 -1.82
N GLY A 58 -7.67 -8.35 -3.12
CA GLY A 58 -8.14 -9.44 -3.96
C GLY A 58 -9.58 -9.84 -3.63
N ASN A 59 -9.95 -11.07 -3.97
CA ASN A 59 -11.24 -11.63 -3.56
C ASN A 59 -11.24 -11.89 -2.04
N PRO A 60 -12.32 -11.56 -1.33
CA PRO A 60 -12.39 -11.84 0.10
C PRO A 60 -12.44 -13.34 0.38
N ARG A 61 -11.82 -13.78 1.48
CA ARG A 61 -12.08 -15.09 2.08
C ARG A 61 -13.39 -15.03 2.88
N GLU A 62 -14.01 -16.18 3.10
CA GLU A 62 -15.22 -16.27 3.93
C GLU A 62 -14.97 -15.69 5.33
N GLY A 63 -15.87 -14.82 5.77
CA GLY A 63 -15.79 -14.16 7.07
C GLY A 63 -14.72 -13.06 7.16
N ALA A 64 -14.03 -12.73 6.07
CA ALA A 64 -12.95 -11.73 6.10
C ALA A 64 -13.43 -10.36 6.54
N TYR A 65 -12.67 -9.69 7.40
CA TYR A 65 -12.94 -8.30 7.79
C TYR A 65 -11.67 -7.50 8.11
N ILE A 66 -11.81 -6.19 7.98
CA ILE A 66 -10.84 -5.19 8.43
C ILE A 66 -11.62 -4.16 9.24
N ASN A 67 -11.31 -4.07 10.53
CA ASN A 67 -11.89 -3.06 11.43
C ASN A 67 -10.85 -1.98 11.71
N PHE A 68 -11.30 -0.73 11.63
CA PHE A 68 -10.53 0.46 11.94
C PHE A 68 -11.20 1.19 13.10
N SER A 69 -10.42 1.57 14.10
CA SER A 69 -10.85 2.40 15.22
C SER A 69 -9.93 3.60 15.38
N PHE A 70 -10.50 4.80 15.43
CA PHE A 70 -9.76 6.04 15.64
C PHE A 70 -10.67 7.06 16.31
N ASP A 71 -10.22 7.64 17.43
CA ASP A 71 -10.92 8.74 18.12
C ASP A 71 -12.42 8.44 18.39
N GLY A 72 -12.70 7.25 18.91
CA GLY A 72 -14.06 6.76 19.19
C GLY A 72 -14.90 6.40 17.95
N LYS A 73 -14.40 6.64 16.74
CA LYS A 73 -15.06 6.30 15.48
C LYS A 73 -14.60 4.94 15.00
N ASN A 74 -15.53 4.20 14.41
CA ASN A 74 -15.25 2.88 13.86
C ASN A 74 -15.67 2.79 12.39
N ARG A 75 -14.86 2.09 11.61
CA ARG A 75 -15.16 1.72 10.22
C ARG A 75 -14.82 0.25 10.04
N SER A 76 -15.70 -0.49 9.38
CA SER A 76 -15.48 -1.90 9.05
C SER A 76 -15.67 -2.13 7.56
N VAL A 77 -14.76 -2.89 6.98
CA VAL A 77 -14.88 -3.48 5.65
C VAL A 77 -14.97 -4.98 5.87
N LYS A 78 -16.00 -5.62 5.33
CA LYS A 78 -16.20 -7.05 5.55
C LYS A 78 -16.73 -7.75 4.33
N GLU A 79 -16.43 -9.03 4.25
CA GLU A 79 -17.02 -9.95 3.32
C GLU A 79 -18.51 -10.13 3.66
N VAL A 80 -19.36 -10.06 2.62
CA VAL A 80 -20.77 -10.44 2.66
C VAL A 80 -21.11 -11.13 1.34
N ASN A 81 -21.50 -12.40 1.40
CA ASN A 81 -21.88 -13.22 0.24
C ASN A 81 -20.78 -13.29 -0.85
N GLY A 82 -19.55 -13.56 -0.44
CA GLY A 82 -18.35 -13.65 -1.28
C GLY A 82 -17.85 -12.31 -1.83
N LYS A 83 -18.35 -11.18 -1.35
CA LYS A 83 -18.03 -9.84 -1.88
C LYS A 83 -17.64 -8.87 -0.79
N TRP A 84 -16.69 -7.98 -1.09
CA TRP A 84 -16.37 -6.87 -0.20
C TRP A 84 -17.55 -5.92 -0.09
N LYS A 85 -18.08 -5.75 1.12
CA LYS A 85 -19.10 -4.75 1.42
C LYS A 85 -18.41 -3.44 1.78
N ALA A 86 -18.60 -2.44 0.92
CA ALA A 86 -18.08 -1.10 1.17
C ALA A 86 -18.64 -0.53 2.49
N PRO A 87 -17.82 0.22 3.24
CA PRO A 87 -18.26 0.88 4.47
C PRO A 87 -19.32 1.94 4.14
N SER A 88 -20.24 2.19 5.07
CA SER A 88 -21.27 3.21 4.88
C SER A 88 -20.63 4.60 4.70
N LYS A 89 -21.27 5.49 3.93
CA LYS A 89 -20.81 6.89 3.81
C LYS A 89 -20.73 7.62 5.17
N ARG A 90 -21.47 7.15 6.19
CA ARG A 90 -21.48 7.71 7.55
C ARG A 90 -20.32 7.22 8.42
N SER A 91 -19.62 6.16 8.03
CA SER A 91 -18.48 5.58 8.76
C SER A 91 -17.15 6.19 8.29
N PHE A 92 -17.07 7.52 8.26
CA PHE A 92 -15.80 8.23 8.02
C PHE A 92 -14.99 8.32 9.32
N LEU A 93 -13.73 7.90 9.30
CA LEU A 93 -12.87 7.94 10.50
C LEU A 93 -12.45 9.37 10.88
N GLY A 94 -12.61 10.35 9.99
CA GLY A 94 -12.23 11.73 10.29
C GLY A 94 -10.73 12.00 10.24
N ILE A 95 -9.94 11.07 9.71
CA ILE A 95 -8.49 11.20 9.63
C ILE A 95 -8.15 12.29 8.61
N THR A 96 -7.46 13.34 9.05
CA THR A 96 -6.96 14.43 8.21
C THR A 96 -5.55 14.09 7.74
N GLY A 97 -5.28 14.23 6.44
CA GLY A 97 -3.97 13.94 5.84
C GLY A 97 -4.12 13.23 4.49
N PHE A 98 -2.98 12.86 3.90
CA PHE A 98 -2.94 12.07 2.67
C PHE A 98 -2.02 10.86 2.88
N TYR A 99 -2.35 9.77 2.19
CA TYR A 99 -1.52 8.59 2.14
C TYR A 99 -0.92 8.47 0.73
N GLU A 100 0.41 8.40 0.62
CA GLU A 100 1.11 8.23 -0.66
C GLU A 100 1.71 6.83 -0.76
N GLY A 101 1.02 5.95 -1.51
CA GLY A 101 1.43 4.55 -1.71
C GLY A 101 1.91 4.22 -3.12
N SER A 102 2.28 5.22 -3.93
CA SER A 102 2.64 5.08 -5.35
C SER A 102 3.78 4.07 -5.61
N ILE A 103 4.66 3.86 -4.62
CA ILE A 103 5.74 2.85 -4.65
C ILE A 103 5.25 1.45 -4.24
N VAL A 104 4.27 1.34 -3.35
CA VAL A 104 3.88 0.05 -2.73
C VAL A 104 2.86 -0.72 -3.57
N PHE A 105 1.94 -0.02 -4.23
CA PHE A 105 0.85 -0.66 -4.98
C PHE A 105 1.15 -0.84 -6.48
N GLY A 106 2.36 -0.49 -6.92
CA GLY A 106 2.72 -0.57 -8.33
C GLY A 106 1.79 0.25 -9.23
N ASN A 107 1.05 1.24 -8.69
CA ASN A 107 0.20 2.12 -9.49
C ASN A 107 1.03 2.90 -10.54
N ARG A 108 2.34 3.05 -10.31
CA ARG A 108 3.28 3.56 -11.33
C ARG A 108 3.38 2.64 -12.57
N PHE A 109 3.06 1.37 -12.41
CA PHE A 109 3.18 0.31 -13.41
C PHE A 109 1.85 -0.26 -13.88
N LYS A 110 0.74 0.04 -13.17
CA LYS A 110 -0.60 -0.37 -13.57
C LYS A 110 -1.00 0.18 -14.94
N ASP A 111 -0.48 1.37 -15.27
CA ASP A 111 -0.68 2.05 -16.55
C ASP A 111 0.51 1.90 -17.50
N ILE A 112 1.39 0.91 -17.27
CA ILE A 112 2.46 0.62 -18.24
C ILE A 112 1.83 0.10 -19.54
N ASP A 113 2.19 0.76 -20.64
CA ASP A 113 1.97 0.23 -21.96
C ASP A 113 2.98 -0.89 -22.25
N TYR A 114 2.51 -2.14 -22.19
CA TYR A 114 3.32 -3.32 -22.51
C TYR A 114 3.82 -3.33 -23.96
N SER A 115 3.11 -2.67 -24.89
CA SER A 115 3.59 -2.46 -26.27
C SER A 115 4.82 -1.57 -26.30
N LEU A 116 4.84 -0.51 -25.48
CA LEU A 116 5.99 0.36 -25.33
C LEU A 116 7.18 -0.41 -24.72
N LEU A 117 6.96 -1.23 -23.69
CA LEU A 117 8.02 -2.08 -23.13
C LEU A 117 8.61 -3.04 -24.17
N GLY A 118 7.76 -3.67 -24.98
CA GLY A 118 8.21 -4.55 -26.06
C GLY A 118 9.08 -3.81 -27.08
N LYS A 119 8.71 -2.58 -27.45
CA LYS A 119 9.52 -1.72 -28.34
C LYS A 119 10.84 -1.32 -27.69
N LEU A 120 10.83 -0.94 -26.42
CA LEU A 120 12.03 -0.55 -25.68
C LEU A 120 13.02 -1.73 -25.52
N ALA A 121 12.53 -2.96 -25.39
CA ALA A 121 13.36 -4.17 -25.31
C ALA A 121 14.07 -4.51 -26.63
N LEU A 122 13.59 -3.98 -27.75
CA LEU A 122 14.15 -4.19 -29.08
C LEU A 122 15.11 -3.07 -29.51
N ILE A 123 15.32 -2.04 -28.68
CA ILE A 123 16.23 -0.94 -28.99
C ILE A 123 17.66 -1.45 -29.01
N ASP A 124 18.36 -1.17 -30.12
CA ASP A 124 19.75 -1.53 -30.28
C ASP A 124 20.64 -0.64 -29.39
N LYS A 125 21.71 -1.22 -28.82
CA LYS A 125 22.61 -0.48 -27.91
C LYS A 125 23.21 0.76 -28.55
N ASN A 126 23.36 0.78 -29.88
CA ASN A 126 23.92 1.90 -30.62
C ASN A 126 22.95 3.08 -30.71
N GLN A 127 21.68 2.91 -30.32
CA GLN A 127 20.67 3.97 -30.22
C GLN A 127 20.57 4.55 -28.79
N LEU A 128 21.38 4.05 -27.85
CA LEU A 128 21.39 4.50 -26.47
C LEU A 128 22.60 5.43 -26.24
N GLU A 129 22.37 6.52 -25.52
CA GLU A 129 23.45 7.37 -25.03
C GLU A 129 23.73 7.07 -23.56
N GLU A 130 24.99 7.19 -23.16
CA GLU A 130 25.33 7.04 -21.75
C GLU A 130 24.70 8.15 -20.90
N ALA A 131 24.03 7.75 -19.82
CA ALA A 131 23.56 8.70 -18.83
C ALA A 131 24.75 9.43 -18.18
N SER A 132 24.53 10.69 -17.78
CA SER A 132 25.56 11.48 -17.11
C SER A 132 26.01 10.85 -15.79
N ASP A 133 27.24 11.15 -15.38
CA ASP A 133 27.82 10.64 -14.13
C ASP A 133 26.99 11.01 -12.88
N PHE A 134 26.34 12.17 -12.91
CA PHE A 134 25.40 12.57 -11.87
C PHE A 134 24.24 11.58 -11.76
N VAL A 135 23.59 11.26 -12.89
CA VAL A 135 22.44 10.34 -12.92
C VAL A 135 22.86 8.94 -12.50
N LYS A 136 24.01 8.44 -12.99
CA LYS A 136 24.58 7.14 -12.61
C LYS A 136 24.81 7.06 -11.08
N LYS A 137 25.46 8.06 -10.48
CA LYS A 137 25.74 8.10 -9.03
C LYS A 137 24.46 8.18 -8.19
N VAL A 138 23.51 9.04 -8.58
CA VAL A 138 22.25 9.20 -7.84
C VAL A 138 21.40 7.92 -7.90
N LEU A 139 21.30 7.27 -9.07
CA LEU A 139 20.57 6.01 -9.20
C LEU A 139 21.21 4.89 -8.38
N VAL A 140 22.53 4.77 -8.38
CA VAL A 140 23.25 3.77 -7.56
C VAL A 140 22.94 3.98 -6.07
N ILE A 141 23.02 5.22 -5.57
CA ILE A 141 22.68 5.55 -4.18
C ILE A 141 21.22 5.22 -3.89
N PHE A 142 20.30 5.57 -4.79
CA PHE A 142 18.88 5.33 -4.65
C PHE A 142 18.54 3.82 -4.59
N PHE A 143 19.11 3.02 -5.48
CA PHE A 143 18.88 1.56 -5.49
C PHE A 143 19.51 0.87 -4.28
N MET A 144 20.68 1.33 -3.81
CA MET A 144 21.31 0.78 -2.60
C MET A 144 20.58 1.13 -1.30
N THR A 145 19.82 2.23 -1.27
CA THR A 145 19.05 2.66 -0.09
C THR A 145 17.62 2.09 -0.04
N MET A 146 17.14 1.44 -1.11
CA MET A 146 15.83 0.78 -1.10
C MET A 146 15.86 -0.58 -0.37
N LYS A 147 15.92 -0.55 0.96
CA LYS A 147 15.24 -1.54 1.82
C LYS A 147 13.91 -0.92 2.26
N SER A 148 12.85 -1.12 1.49
CA SER A 148 11.45 -0.78 1.77
C SER A 148 11.22 0.33 2.82
N ILE A 149 11.65 1.55 2.52
CA ILE A 149 11.40 2.71 3.38
C ILE A 149 10.03 3.28 3.01
N ILE A 150 9.12 3.34 3.98
CA ILE A 150 7.82 3.99 3.83
C ILE A 150 7.88 5.30 4.61
N LYS A 151 7.59 6.42 3.94
CA LYS A 151 7.35 7.70 4.61
C LYS A 151 5.84 7.92 4.70
N ILE A 152 5.30 7.84 5.91
CA ILE A 152 3.93 8.27 6.19
C ILE A 152 4.03 9.73 6.66
N TYR A 153 3.59 10.66 5.82
CA TYR A 153 3.49 12.07 6.21
C TYR A 153 2.10 12.30 6.81
N MET A 154 2.05 12.60 8.11
CA MET A 154 0.84 13.06 8.77
C MET A 154 0.96 14.56 8.99
N CYS A 155 0.01 15.34 8.44
CA CYS A 155 -0.02 16.78 8.61
C CYS A 155 -0.59 17.16 9.97
#